data_AF-A0A4Q9RSX7-F1
#
_entry.id   AF-A0A4Q9RSX7-F1
#
_cell.length_a   1.000
_cell.length_b   1.000
_cell.length_c   1.000
_cell.angle_alpha   90.00
_cell.angle_beta   90.00
_cell.angle_gamma   90.00
#
_symmetry.space_group_name_H-M   'P 1'
#
loop_
_entity.id
_entity.type
_entity.pdbx_description
1 polymer ?
#
loop_
_entity_poly.entity_id
_entity_poly.type
_entity_poly.pdbx_seq_one_letter_code
_entity_poly.pdbx_strand_id
1 'polypeptide(L)'
;MKETISNNKKSLNILNKLILNGFYDGNISPNRIEFERKKFPSILSVNQYRIIGFLNDENKFELGFDFKFPLNIVVKVALGIGIIFSIISLMYGNWVTPIPLFVLPFLIIYINFNLKKRKEISLLTSKFLELYKSEYET
;
A
#
# COMPACT_ATOMS: atom_id res chain seq x y z
N MET A 1 -2.15 6.29 -14.38
CA MET A 1 -3.37 6.74 -13.68
C MET A 1 -3.40 6.08 -12.31
N LYS A 2 -3.78 6.78 -11.23
CA LYS A 2 -4.01 6.11 -9.94
C LYS A 2 -5.42 5.52 -9.97
N GLU A 3 -5.59 4.33 -9.40
CA GLU A 3 -6.90 3.72 -9.21
C GLU A 3 -7.69 4.55 -8.18
N THR A 4 -8.97 4.80 -8.46
CA THR A 4 -9.83 5.62 -7.59
C THR A 4 -11.18 4.95 -7.38
N ILE A 5 -11.81 5.21 -6.22
CA ILE A 5 -13.16 4.75 -5.91
C ILE A 5 -14.01 5.96 -5.53
N SER A 6 -15.13 6.17 -6.22
CA SER A 6 -16.04 7.29 -5.92
C SER A 6 -16.60 7.19 -4.51
N ASN A 7 -16.58 8.30 -3.76
CA ASN A 7 -17.14 8.37 -2.42
C ASN A 7 -18.66 8.61 -2.50
N ASN A 8 -19.41 7.52 -2.63
CA ASN A 8 -20.87 7.53 -2.64
C ASN A 8 -21.41 6.34 -1.85
N LYS A 9 -22.71 6.36 -1.53
CA LYS A 9 -23.36 5.32 -0.73
C LYS A 9 -23.19 3.92 -1.31
N LYS A 10 -23.25 3.77 -2.64
CA LYS A 10 -23.09 2.47 -3.32
C LYS A 10 -21.68 1.91 -3.13
N SER A 11 -20.66 2.71 -3.40
CA SER A 11 -19.25 2.34 -3.22
C SER A 11 -18.95 2.01 -1.76
N LEU A 12 -19.40 2.84 -0.83
CA LEU A 12 -19.21 2.60 0.60
C LEU A 12 -19.88 1.29 1.05
N ASN A 13 -21.06 0.96 0.50
CA ASN A 13 -21.71 -0.33 0.78
C ASN A 13 -20.84 -1.51 0.29
N ILE A 14 -20.31 -1.45 -0.93
CA ILE A 14 -19.42 -2.50 -1.45
C ILE A 14 -18.13 -2.60 -0.64
N LEU A 15 -17.53 -1.48 -0.26
CA LEU A 15 -16.35 -1.45 0.60
C LEU A 15 -16.63 -2.12 1.96
N ASN A 16 -17.81 -1.89 2.56
CA ASN A 16 -18.21 -2.59 3.78
C ASN A 16 -18.42 -4.09 3.52
N LYS A 17 -19.02 -4.49 2.39
CA LYS A 17 -19.17 -5.91 2.03
C LYS A 17 -17.83 -6.62 1.87
N LEU A 18 -16.79 -5.94 1.37
CA LEU A 18 -15.44 -6.52 1.31
C LEU A 18 -14.90 -6.90 2.70
N ILE A 19 -15.25 -6.14 3.74
CA ILE A 19 -14.90 -6.43 5.14
C ILE A 19 -15.80 -7.56 5.68
N LEU A 20 -17.11 -7.42 5.53
CA LEU A 20 -18.10 -8.37 6.07
C LEU A 20 -17.93 -9.78 5.48
N ASN A 21 -17.61 -9.88 4.19
CA ASN A 21 -17.35 -11.15 3.52
C ASN A 21 -15.94 -11.71 3.82
N GLY A 22 -15.15 -11.02 4.64
CA GLY A 22 -13.84 -11.47 5.10
C GLY A 22 -12.73 -11.44 4.05
N PHE A 23 -12.90 -10.72 2.93
CA PHE A 23 -11.83 -10.53 1.95
C PHE A 23 -10.75 -9.59 2.47
N TYR A 24 -11.16 -8.57 3.23
CA TYR A 24 -10.30 -7.57 3.81
C TYR A 24 -10.66 -7.36 5.29
N ASP A 25 -9.69 -6.87 6.05
CA ASP A 25 -9.87 -6.29 7.37
C ASP A 25 -9.52 -4.80 7.28
N GLY A 26 -10.07 -3.95 8.14
CA GLY A 26 -9.77 -2.53 8.11
C GLY A 26 -10.91 -1.60 8.51
N ASN A 27 -10.74 -0.32 8.19
CA ASN A 27 -11.65 0.73 8.60
C ASN A 27 -11.97 1.68 7.43
N ILE A 28 -13.22 2.13 7.39
CA ILE A 28 -13.74 3.09 6.41
C ILE A 28 -14.16 4.33 7.20
N SER A 29 -13.48 5.44 6.96
CA SER A 29 -13.78 6.76 7.51
C SER A 29 -14.19 7.72 6.39
N PRO A 30 -14.87 8.84 6.69
CA PRO A 30 -15.37 9.76 5.66
C PRO A 30 -14.31 10.25 4.68
N ASN A 31 -13.08 10.46 5.18
CA ASN A 31 -11.97 11.03 4.39
C ASN A 31 -10.87 10.01 4.10
N ARG A 32 -10.97 8.79 4.62
CA ARG A 32 -9.90 7.80 4.55
C ARG A 32 -10.42 6.37 4.63
N ILE A 33 -9.89 5.50 3.79
CA ILE A 33 -10.08 4.06 3.88
C ILE A 33 -8.74 3.38 4.15
N GLU A 34 -8.77 2.32 4.94
CA GLU A 34 -7.60 1.50 5.24
C GLU A 34 -8.01 0.04 5.18
N PHE A 35 -7.34 -0.74 4.33
CA PHE A 35 -7.62 -2.15 4.11
C PHE A 35 -6.36 -2.98 4.21
N GLU A 36 -6.48 -4.10 4.90
CA GLU A 36 -5.50 -5.17 4.96
C GLU A 36 -6.14 -6.42 4.36
N ARG A 37 -5.51 -7.00 3.36
CA ARG A 37 -6.02 -8.25 2.79
C ARG A 37 -5.98 -9.34 3.86
N LYS A 38 -7.14 -9.95 4.14
CA LYS A 38 -7.22 -11.09 5.04
C LYS A 38 -6.62 -12.29 4.31
N LYS A 39 -5.45 -12.74 4.74
CA LYS A 39 -4.89 -14.02 4.30
C LYS A 39 -5.39 -15.11 5.23
N PHE A 40 -5.53 -16.32 4.69
CA PHE A 40 -5.65 -17.50 5.55
C PHE A 40 -4.50 -17.50 6.57
N PRO A 41 -4.77 -17.83 7.84
CA PRO A 41 -3.77 -17.75 8.89
C PRO A 41 -2.67 -18.77 8.58
N SER A 42 -1.58 -18.30 7.98
CA SER A 42 -0.30 -18.98 8.09
C SER A 42 0.52 -18.19 9.11
N ILE A 43 1.07 -18.91 10.08
CA ILE A 43 1.93 -18.42 11.16
C ILE A 43 3.13 -17.60 10.64
N LEU A 44 3.43 -17.69 9.34
CA LEU A 44 4.55 -17.02 8.66
C LEU A 44 4.14 -15.78 7.84
N SER A 45 2.84 -15.45 7.75
CA SER A 45 2.34 -14.38 6.88
C SER A 45 1.84 -13.16 7.67
N VAL A 46 2.74 -12.45 8.34
CA VAL A 46 2.43 -11.09 8.80
C VAL A 46 2.33 -10.19 7.57
N ASN A 47 1.13 -9.71 7.24
CA ASN A 47 0.99 -8.76 6.15
C ASN A 47 1.56 -7.41 6.60
N GLN A 48 2.72 -7.05 6.04
CA GLN A 48 3.45 -5.83 6.37
C GLN A 48 2.95 -4.61 5.60
N TYR A 49 1.91 -4.78 4.78
CA TYR A 49 1.40 -3.76 3.89
C TYR A 49 -0.09 -3.55 4.11
N ARG A 50 -0.52 -2.33 3.80
CA ARG A 50 -1.90 -1.90 3.83
C ARG A 50 -2.22 -1.12 2.56
N ILE A 51 -3.44 -1.25 2.09
CA ILE A 51 -4.03 -0.36 1.10
C ILE A 51 -4.63 0.81 1.87
N ILE A 52 -4.33 2.02 1.43
CA ILE A 52 -4.88 3.24 2.01
C ILE A 52 -5.57 4.02 0.91
N GLY A 53 -6.70 4.66 1.18
CA GLY A 53 -7.33 5.58 0.26
C GLY A 53 -7.56 6.91 0.94
N PHE A 54 -7.11 8.00 0.32
CA PHE A 54 -7.39 9.35 0.80
C PHE A 54 -8.41 10.00 -0.12
N LEU A 55 -9.37 10.69 0.48
CA LEU A 55 -10.35 11.47 -0.28
C LEU A 55 -9.63 12.63 -0.96
N ASN A 56 -9.84 12.79 -2.27
CA ASN A 56 -9.36 13.93 -3.04
C ASN A 56 -10.47 14.97 -3.26
N ASP A 57 -10.11 16.08 -3.90
CA ASP A 57 -11.02 17.21 -4.16
C ASP A 57 -12.18 16.84 -5.11
N GLU A 58 -12.04 15.76 -5.89
CA GLU A 58 -13.09 15.22 -6.76
C GLU A 58 -14.07 14.29 -6.02
N ASN A 59 -13.99 14.21 -4.69
CA ASN A 59 -14.77 13.29 -3.86
C ASN A 59 -14.57 11.81 -4.27
N LYS A 60 -13.33 11.44 -4.57
CA LYS A 60 -12.91 10.06 -4.85
C LYS A 60 -11.79 9.66 -3.90
N PHE A 61 -11.82 8.41 -3.44
CA PHE A 61 -10.71 7.81 -2.71
C PHE A 61 -9.60 7.43 -3.68
N GLU A 62 -8.45 8.10 -3.58
CA GLU A 62 -7.25 7.72 -4.31
C GLU A 62 -6.55 6.56 -3.63
N LEU A 63 -6.49 5.41 -4.30
CA LEU A 63 -5.89 4.21 -3.75
C LEU A 63 -4.36 4.30 -3.76
N GLY A 64 -3.81 4.17 -2.57
CA GLY A 64 -2.40 4.05 -2.25
C GLY A 64 -2.09 2.71 -1.60
N PHE A 65 -0.80 2.46 -1.44
CA PHE A 65 -0.26 1.28 -0.79
C PHE A 65 0.88 1.75 0.08
N ASP A 66 0.94 1.26 1.31
CA ASP A 66 1.89 1.72 2.31
C ASP A 66 2.32 0.55 3.21
N PHE A 67 3.46 0.71 3.85
CA PHE A 67 3.87 -0.20 4.91
C PHE A 67 3.02 0.02 6.16
N LYS A 68 2.78 -1.05 6.91
CA LYS A 68 2.15 -0.97 8.22
C LYS A 68 3.12 -0.34 9.23
N PHE A 69 2.59 0.33 10.25
CA PHE A 69 3.38 0.70 11.42
C PHE A 69 3.81 -0.58 12.17
N PRO A 70 5.06 -0.68 12.66
CA PRO A 70 6.11 0.35 12.70
C PRO A 70 7.03 0.38 11.45
N LEU A 71 6.90 -0.59 10.55
CA LEU A 71 7.81 -0.76 9.40
C LEU A 71 7.89 0.49 8.51
N ASN A 72 6.78 1.22 8.33
CA ASN A 72 6.78 2.50 7.60
C ASN A 72 7.79 3.51 8.18
N ILE A 73 7.85 3.61 9.52
CA ILE A 73 8.81 4.49 10.20
C ILE A 73 10.22 3.98 9.99
N VAL A 74 10.44 2.67 10.16
CA VAL A 74 11.75 2.05 9.97
C VAL A 74 12.30 2.32 8.58
N VAL A 75 11.49 2.14 7.53
CA VAL A 75 11.91 2.40 6.13
C VAL A 75 12.25 3.88 5.92
N LYS A 76 11.45 4.80 6.46
CA LYS A 76 11.71 6.26 6.35
C LYS A 76 12.99 6.67 7.08
N VAL A 77 13.23 6.13 8.28
CA VAL A 77 14.44 6.40 9.07
C VAL A 77 15.67 5.78 8.40
N ALA A 78 15.59 4.53 7.94
CA ALA A 78 16.67 3.86 7.23
C ALA A 78 17.05 4.61 5.94
N LEU A 79 16.05 5.15 5.22
CA LEU A 79 16.27 6.03 4.07
C LEU A 79 17.07 7.28 4.45
N GLY A 80 16.68 7.98 5.52
CA GLY A 80 17.40 9.15 6.00
C GLY A 80 18.84 8.84 6.38
N ILE A 81 19.07 7.77 7.14
CA ILE A 81 20.41 7.32 7.54
C ILE A 81 21.25 6.95 6.31
N GLY A 82 20.67 6.22 5.36
CA GLY A 82 21.40 5.78 4.17
C GLY A 82 21.79 6.91 3.23
N ILE A 83 20.98 7.98 3.14
CA ILE A 83 21.35 9.20 2.42
C ILE A 83 22.56 9.87 3.10
N ILE A 84 22.51 10.04 4.42
CA ILE A 84 23.62 10.63 5.19
C ILE A 84 24.90 9.80 5.02
N PHE A 85 24.80 8.48 5.15
CA PHE A 85 25.91 7.55 4.93
C PHE A 85 26.51 7.69 3.53
N SER A 86 25.66 7.80 2.50
CA SER A 86 26.09 7.95 1.11
C SER A 86 26.87 9.26 0.90
N ILE A 87 26.40 10.37 1.47
CA ILE A 87 27.07 11.67 1.41
C ILE A 87 28.45 11.61 2.09
N ILE A 88 28.51 11.06 3.30
CA ILE A 88 29.77 10.92 4.06
C ILE A 88 30.76 10.06 3.28
N SER A 89 30.33 8.91 2.75
CA SER A 89 31.19 8.02 1.98
C SER A 89 31.76 8.70 0.73
N LEU A 90 30.96 9.51 0.03
CA LEU A 90 31.42 10.29 -1.11
C LEU A 90 32.47 11.34 -0.72
N MET A 91 32.30 12.02 0.42
CA MET A 91 33.29 12.99 0.93
C MET A 91 34.66 12.35 1.22
N TYR A 92 34.68 11.10 1.67
CA TYR A 92 35.92 10.34 1.91
C TYR A 92 36.50 9.69 0.64
N GLY A 93 35.95 9.97 -0.55
CA GLY A 93 36.41 9.41 -1.81
C GLY A 93 36.01 7.95 -2.03
N ASN A 94 35.09 7.42 -1.21
CA ASN A 94 34.58 6.06 -1.32
C ASN A 94 33.26 6.05 -2.09
N TRP A 95 33.36 6.10 -3.43
CA TRP A 95 32.23 6.17 -4.35
C TRP A 95 31.48 4.84 -4.49
N VAL A 96 32.19 3.71 -4.31
CA VAL A 96 31.64 2.37 -4.56
C VAL A 96 30.89 1.84 -3.34
N THR A 97 31.33 2.13 -2.12
CA THR A 97 30.78 1.60 -0.87
C THR A 97 29.27 1.81 -0.66
N PRO A 98 28.68 2.97 -1.02
CA PRO A 98 27.23 3.18 -0.90
C PRO A 98 26.40 2.29 -1.83
N ILE A 99 26.98 1.82 -2.93
CA ILE A 99 26.25 1.06 -3.96
C ILE A 99 25.74 -0.28 -3.42
N PRO A 100 26.59 -1.20 -2.91
CA PRO A 100 26.12 -2.47 -2.37
C PRO A 100 25.42 -2.32 -1.02
N LEU A 101 25.80 -1.32 -0.21
CA LEU A 101 25.27 -1.18 1.16
C LEU A 101 23.95 -0.44 1.24
N PHE A 102 23.65 0.44 0.28
CA PHE A 102 22.44 1.25 0.32
C PHE A 102 21.66 1.19 -1.00
N VAL A 103 22.29 1.49 -2.13
CA VAL A 103 21.56 1.64 -3.41
C VAL A 103 20.92 0.31 -3.85
N LEU A 104 21.69 -0.77 -3.91
CA LEU A 104 21.19 -2.09 -4.32
C LEU A 104 20.06 -2.62 -3.41
N PRO A 105 20.23 -2.72 -2.08
CA PRO A 105 19.17 -3.23 -1.22
C PRO A 105 17.92 -2.34 -1.26
N PHE A 106 18.09 -1.01 -1.32
CA PHE A 106 16.96 -0.11 -1.43
C PHE A 106 16.19 -0.29 -2.75
N LEU A 107 16.90 -0.46 -3.87
CA LEU A 107 16.29 -0.72 -5.17
C LEU A 107 15.47 -2.03 -5.17
N ILE A 108 16.00 -3.10 -4.58
CA ILE A 108 15.31 -4.39 -4.46
C ILE A 108 14.02 -4.23 -3.66
N ILE A 109 14.09 -3.56 -2.51
CA ILE A 109 12.91 -3.29 -1.67
C ILE A 109 11.88 -2.47 -2.45
N TYR A 110 12.33 -1.43 -3.17
CA TYR A 110 11.47 -0.57 -3.97
C TYR A 110 10.75 -1.30 -5.11
N ILE A 111 11.47 -2.16 -5.84
CA ILE A 111 10.89 -2.97 -6.92
C ILE A 111 9.85 -3.94 -6.34
N ASN A 112 10.21 -4.67 -5.27
CA ASN A 112 9.29 -5.61 -4.61
C ASN A 112 8.03 -4.89 -4.09
N PHE A 113 8.18 -3.70 -3.50
CA PHE A 113 7.07 -2.87 -3.05
C PHE A 113 6.13 -2.51 -4.20
N ASN A 114 6.68 -2.03 -5.33
CA ASN A 114 5.87 -1.65 -6.49
C ASN A 114 5.13 -2.82 -7.13
N LEU A 115 5.77 -4.00 -7.19
CA LEU A 115 5.14 -5.21 -7.68
C LEU A 115 3.95 -5.62 -6.78
N LYS A 116 4.16 -5.61 -5.45
CA LYS A 116 3.09 -5.91 -4.49
C LYS A 116 1.97 -4.88 -4.53
N LYS A 117 2.29 -3.59 -4.61
CA LYS A 117 1.32 -2.50 -4.76
C LYS A 117 0.39 -2.75 -5.94
N ARG A 118 0.95 -3.00 -7.12
CA ARG A 118 0.15 -3.25 -8.35
C ARG A 118 -0.77 -4.46 -8.17
N LYS A 119 -0.24 -5.55 -7.62
CA LYS A 119 -0.99 -6.78 -7.39
C LYS A 119 -2.15 -6.59 -6.42
N GLU A 120 -1.89 -5.99 -5.25
CA GLU A 120 -2.90 -5.84 -4.20
C GLU A 120 -3.99 -4.81 -4.58
N ILE A 121 -3.61 -3.70 -5.23
CA ILE A 121 -4.58 -2.73 -5.75
C ILE A 121 -5.45 -3.37 -6.85
N SER A 122 -4.83 -4.07 -7.81
CA SER A 122 -5.58 -4.75 -8.88
C SER A 122 -6.57 -5.78 -8.34
N LEU A 123 -6.17 -6.54 -7.32
CA LEU A 123 -7.03 -7.53 -6.67
C LEU A 123 -8.19 -6.88 -5.94
N LEU A 124 -7.94 -5.78 -5.21
CA LEU A 124 -9.00 -5.02 -4.55
C LEU A 124 -9.99 -4.46 -5.56
N THR A 125 -9.50 -3.79 -6.61
CA THR A 125 -10.36 -3.22 -7.66
C THR A 125 -11.18 -4.30 -8.36
N SER A 126 -10.56 -5.46 -8.67
CA SER A 126 -11.26 -6.59 -9.29
C SER A 126 -12.40 -7.11 -8.41
N LYS A 127 -12.13 -7.35 -7.11
CA LYS A 127 -13.16 -7.83 -6.17
C LYS A 127 -14.23 -6.80 -5.88
N PHE A 128 -13.86 -5.52 -5.81
CA PHE A 128 -14.80 -4.42 -5.69
C PHE A 128 -15.77 -4.38 -6.89
N LEU A 129 -15.25 -4.46 -8.11
CA LEU A 129 -16.07 -4.45 -9.33
C LEU A 129 -17.00 -5.68 -9.41
N GLU A 130 -16.50 -6.86 -9.06
CA GLU A 130 -17.30 -8.09 -9.01
C GLU A 130 -18.52 -7.95 -8.09
N LEU A 131 -18.31 -7.47 -6.86
CA LEU A 131 -19.40 -7.23 -5.91
C LEU A 131 -20.32 -6.09 -6.34
N TYR A 132 -19.79 -5.04 -6.96
CA TYR A 132 -20.58 -3.92 -7.44
C TYR A 132 -21.57 -4.36 -8.54
N LYS A 133 -21.10 -5.14 -9.51
CA LYS A 133 -21.94 -5.67 -10.60
C LYS A 133 -23.02 -6.61 -10.09
N SER A 134 -22.65 -7.49 -9.16
CA SER A 134 -23.59 -8.44 -8.53
C SER A 134 -24.69 -7.77 -7.70
N GLU A 135 -24.54 -6.51 -7.31
CA GLU A 135 -25.52 -5.82 -6.46
C GLU A 135 -26.40 -4.82 -7.23
N TYR A 136 -25.84 -4.18 -8.26
CA TYR A 136 -26.48 -3.02 -8.91
C TYR A 136 -26.65 -3.14 -10.42
N GLU A 137 -26.05 -4.15 -11.06
CA GLU A 137 -26.18 -4.41 -12.50
C GLU A 137 -26.88 -5.74 -12.80
N THR A 138 -27.44 -6.38 -11.77
CA THR A 138 -28.29 -7.58 -11.85
C THR A 138 -29.74 -7.19 -11.75
#